data_AF-A0A350AJB7-F1
#
_entry.id   AF-A0A350AJB7-F1
#
_cell.length_a   1.000
_cell.length_b   1.000
_cell.length_c   1.000
_cell.angle_alpha   90.00
_cell.angle_beta   90.00
_cell.angle_gamma   90.00
#
_symmetry.space_group_name_H-M   'P 1'
#
loop_
_entity.id
_entity.type
_entity.pdbx_description
1 polymer ?
#
loop_
_entity_poly.entity_id
_entity_poly.type
_entity_poly.pdbx_seq_one_letter_code
_entity_poly.pdbx_strand_id
1 'polypeptide(L)'
;LTDRVARLLLNGVEPQKILCLTYTKAAASEMQNRLFARLGSWAMLSDDALRQELMSLDQDQILSPTDLKKARTLFARAIETPGGLKIQTIHSFCASILRRFPLEAQVSPNFSEMDDRAGALLRAEIIRDMARGPARRLM
;
A
#
# COMPACT_ATOMS: atom_id res chain seq x y z
N LEU A 1 -9.99 -5.59 6.49
CA LEU A 1 -9.11 -5.49 5.30
C LEU A 1 -7.83 -6.31 5.47
N THR A 2 -7.12 -6.16 6.60
CA THR A 2 -5.94 -6.96 6.99
C THR A 2 -6.17 -8.47 6.82
N ASP A 3 -7.31 -8.97 7.28
CA ASP A 3 -7.72 -10.37 7.21
C ASP A 3 -7.79 -10.90 5.78
N ARG A 4 -8.27 -10.04 4.86
CA ARG A 4 -8.34 -10.39 3.44
C ARG A 4 -6.94 -10.53 2.83
N VAL A 5 -6.00 -9.67 3.21
CA VAL A 5 -4.60 -9.79 2.77
C VAL A 5 -3.96 -11.05 3.33
N ALA A 6 -4.17 -11.33 4.62
CA ALA A 6 -3.67 -12.53 5.27
C ALA A 6 -4.21 -13.81 4.61
N ARG A 7 -5.51 -13.83 4.27
CA ARG A 7 -6.15 -14.92 3.52
C ARG A 7 -5.58 -15.08 2.11
N LEU A 8 -5.36 -13.99 1.37
CA LEU A 8 -4.72 -14.06 0.04
C LEU A 8 -3.32 -14.68 0.13
N LEU A 9 -2.52 -14.27 1.11
CA LEU A 9 -1.19 -14.82 1.34
C LEU A 9 -1.23 -16.31 1.72
N LEU A 10 -2.18 -16.71 2.57
CA LEU A 10 -2.40 -18.11 2.94
C LEU A 10 -2.78 -18.97 1.73
N ASN A 11 -3.59 -18.42 0.82
CA ASN A 11 -3.97 -19.06 -0.44
C ASN A 11 -2.86 -19.03 -1.50
N GLY A 12 -1.64 -18.60 -1.13
CA GLY A 12 -0.45 -18.68 -1.99
C GLY A 12 -0.29 -17.50 -2.94
N VAL A 13 -1.09 -16.44 -2.82
CA VAL A 13 -0.89 -15.21 -3.60
C VAL A 13 0.44 -14.58 -3.20
N GLU A 14 1.28 -14.31 -4.19
CA GLU A 14 2.57 -13.69 -3.95
C GLU A 14 2.38 -12.26 -3.40
N PRO A 15 3.15 -11.85 -2.37
CA PRO A 15 3.00 -10.52 -1.76
C PRO A 15 3.10 -9.36 -2.75
N GLN A 16 3.91 -9.48 -3.83
CA GLN A 16 4.05 -8.41 -4.84
C GLN A 16 2.79 -8.25 -5.71
N LYS A 17 1.89 -9.24 -5.73
CA LYS A 17 0.61 -9.23 -6.46
C LYS A 17 -0.54 -8.62 -5.66
N ILE A 18 -0.30 -8.20 -4.41
CA ILE A 18 -1.32 -7.60 -3.55
C ILE A 18 -1.05 -6.10 -3.42
N LEU A 19 -1.95 -5.27 -3.94
CA LEU A 19 -1.93 -3.82 -3.78
C LEU A 19 -3.03 -3.37 -2.82
N CYS A 20 -2.64 -2.72 -1.74
CA CYS A 20 -3.55 -2.09 -0.78
C CYS A 20 -3.36 -0.57 -0.82
N LEU A 21 -4.44 0.15 -1.14
CA LEU A 21 -4.44 1.61 -1.22
C LEU A 21 -5.20 2.23 -0.05
N THR A 22 -4.68 3.33 0.46
CA THR A 22 -5.32 4.13 1.51
C THR A 22 -5.13 5.63 1.28
N TYR A 23 -5.78 6.45 2.09
CA TYR A 23 -5.71 7.91 1.98
C TYR A 23 -4.52 8.51 2.73
N THR A 24 -4.10 7.92 3.84
CA THR A 24 -3.08 8.50 4.72
C THR A 24 -1.89 7.58 4.93
N LYS A 25 -0.70 8.17 5.10
CA LYS A 25 0.51 7.41 5.44
C LYS A 25 0.34 6.67 6.78
N ALA A 26 -0.34 7.29 7.73
CA ALA A 26 -0.66 6.68 9.02
C ALA A 26 -1.50 5.41 8.86
N ALA A 27 -2.57 5.44 8.06
CA ALA A 27 -3.39 4.25 7.81
C ALA A 27 -2.63 3.14 7.08
N ALA A 28 -1.70 3.49 6.18
CA ALA A 28 -0.86 2.51 5.50
C ALA A 28 0.06 1.79 6.49
N SER A 29 0.75 2.56 7.33
CA SER A 29 1.65 2.03 8.36
C SER A 29 0.88 1.21 9.41
N GLU A 30 -0.27 1.70 9.86
CA GLU A 30 -1.12 1.00 10.83
C GLU A 30 -1.63 -0.34 10.28
N MET A 31 -2.08 -0.38 9.03
CA MET A 31 -2.49 -1.63 8.37
C MET A 31 -1.33 -2.61 8.22
N GLN A 32 -0.14 -2.12 7.84
CA GLN A 32 1.06 -2.94 7.72
C GLN A 32 1.47 -3.54 9.07
N ASN A 33 1.48 -2.73 10.13
CA ASN A 33 1.81 -3.17 11.48
C ASN A 33 0.83 -4.23 11.97
N ARG A 34 -0.48 -4.04 11.77
CA ARG A 34 -1.50 -5.06 12.10
C ARG A 34 -1.28 -6.36 11.34
N LEU A 35 -0.99 -6.29 10.04
CA LEU A 35 -0.74 -7.49 9.23
C LEU A 35 0.49 -8.25 9.75
N PHE A 36 1.59 -7.55 9.98
CA PHE A 36 2.82 -8.16 10.48
C PHE A 36 2.67 -8.73 11.89
N ALA A 37 1.99 -8.03 12.80
CA ALA A 37 1.70 -8.55 14.13
C ALA A 37 0.88 -9.86 14.05
N ARG A 38 -0.11 -9.91 13.16
CA ARG A 38 -0.93 -11.11 12.97
C ARG A 38 -0.16 -12.28 12.35
N LEU A 39 0.59 -12.04 11.28
CA LEU A 39 1.41 -13.09 10.67
C LEU A 39 2.50 -13.57 11.64
N GLY A 40 3.08 -12.67 12.43
CA GLY A 40 4.09 -12.97 13.44
C GLY A 40 3.54 -13.83 14.58
N SER A 41 2.30 -13.58 15.04
CA SER A 41 1.69 -14.40 16.09
C SER A 41 1.49 -15.85 15.62
N TRP A 42 1.10 -16.07 14.37
CA TRP A 42 0.93 -17.42 13.80
C TRP A 42 2.18 -18.28 13.84
N ALA A 43 3.37 -17.67 13.71
CA ALA A 43 4.63 -18.40 13.80
C ALA A 43 4.81 -19.07 15.17
N MET A 44 4.25 -18.48 16.24
CA MET A 44 4.46 -18.88 17.64
C MET A 44 3.29 -19.66 18.26
N LEU A 45 2.10 -19.66 17.64
CA LEU A 45 0.92 -20.37 18.17
C LEU A 45 1.14 -21.89 18.22
N SER A 46 0.45 -22.58 19.14
CA SER A 46 0.32 -24.05 19.06
C SER A 46 -0.50 -24.44 17.83
N ASP A 47 -0.38 -25.69 17.38
CA ASP A 47 -1.12 -26.15 16.19
C ASP A 47 -2.64 -26.00 16.35
N ASP A 48 -3.19 -26.29 17.53
CA ASP A 48 -4.63 -26.15 17.79
C ASP A 48 -5.06 -24.69 17.79
N ALA A 49 -4.29 -23.79 18.42
CA ALA A 49 -4.58 -22.37 18.40
C ALA A 49 -4.44 -21.77 17.00
N LEU A 50 -3.43 -22.20 16.23
CA LEU A 50 -3.25 -21.78 14.85
C LEU A 50 -4.40 -22.25 13.95
N ARG A 51 -4.89 -23.48 14.12
CA ARG A 51 -6.07 -23.96 13.40
C ARG A 51 -7.28 -23.07 13.67
N GLN A 52 -7.55 -22.73 14.92
CA GLN A 52 -8.67 -21.84 15.27
C GLN A 52 -8.54 -20.46 14.59
N GLU A 53 -7.35 -19.87 14.62
CA GLU A 53 -7.09 -18.59 13.93
C GLU A 53 -7.31 -18.68 12.42
N LEU A 54 -6.81 -19.73 11.76
CA LEU A 54 -6.98 -19.91 10.32
C LEU A 54 -8.44 -20.19 9.94
N MET A 55 -9.18 -20.98 10.74
CA MET A 55 -10.62 -21.20 10.53
C MET A 55 -11.44 -19.91 10.73
N SER A 56 -11.02 -19.02 11.63
CA SER A 56 -11.66 -17.71 11.80
C SER A 56 -11.52 -16.79 10.57
N LEU A 57 -10.45 -16.99 9.78
CA LEU A 57 -10.19 -16.24 8.56
C LEU A 57 -10.96 -16.75 7.34
N ASP A 58 -11.15 -18.06 7.28
CA ASP A 58 -11.82 -18.74 6.17
C ASP A 58 -12.50 -20.02 6.67
N GLN A 59 -13.78 -19.90 7.05
CA GLN A 59 -14.53 -21.01 7.65
C GLN A 59 -14.73 -22.19 6.68
N ASP A 60 -14.70 -21.93 5.37
CA ASP A 60 -14.88 -22.94 4.33
C ASP A 60 -13.57 -23.66 3.95
N GLN A 61 -12.44 -23.27 4.55
CA GLN A 61 -11.14 -23.82 4.20
C GLN A 61 -10.86 -25.14 4.92
N ILE A 62 -10.63 -26.20 4.15
CA ILE A 62 -10.10 -27.47 4.66
C ILE A 62 -8.61 -27.30 4.93
N LEU A 63 -8.25 -27.19 6.22
CA LEU A 63 -6.85 -27.01 6.64
C LEU A 63 -6.09 -28.33 6.63
N SER A 64 -5.05 -28.41 5.79
CA SER A 64 -4.08 -29.50 5.83
C SER A 64 -2.92 -29.21 6.79
N PRO A 65 -2.17 -30.22 7.26
CA PRO A 65 -0.92 -30.00 8.01
C PRO A 65 0.10 -29.14 7.25
N THR A 66 0.05 -29.16 5.91
CA THR A 66 0.89 -28.32 5.05
C THR A 66 0.51 -26.84 5.17
N ASP A 67 -0.76 -26.52 5.38
CA ASP A 67 -1.23 -25.14 5.49
C ASP A 67 -0.82 -24.49 6.81
N LEU A 68 -0.74 -25.27 7.89
CA LEU A 68 -0.14 -24.82 9.16
C LEU A 68 1.34 -24.45 8.97
N LYS A 69 2.11 -25.29 8.28
CA LYS A 69 3.52 -24.99 7.96
C LYS A 69 3.63 -23.74 7.09
N LYS A 70 2.80 -23.60 6.06
CA LYS A 70 2.76 -22.39 5.22
C LYS A 70 2.47 -21.15 6.07
N ALA A 71 1.40 -21.18 6.89
CA ALA A 71 1.00 -20.07 7.74
C ALA A 71 2.12 -19.56 8.63
N ARG A 72 2.88 -20.48 9.27
CA ARG A 72 4.05 -20.14 10.11
C ARG A 72 5.17 -19.44 9.35
N THR A 73 5.31 -19.69 8.06
CA THR A 73 6.35 -19.06 7.21
C THR A 73 5.90 -17.74 6.58
N LEU A 74 4.60 -17.41 6.63
CA LEU A 74 4.07 -16.21 5.95
C LEU A 74 4.68 -14.92 6.48
N PHE A 75 5.00 -14.84 7.77
CA PHE A 75 5.65 -13.66 8.34
C PHE A 75 7.03 -13.40 7.72
N ALA A 76 7.88 -14.43 7.65
CA ALA A 76 9.20 -14.34 7.03
C ALA A 76 9.08 -13.98 5.54
N ARG A 77 8.21 -14.68 4.80
CA ARG A 77 7.97 -14.39 3.37
C ARG A 77 7.49 -12.96 3.13
N ALA A 78 6.64 -12.43 4.02
CA ALA A 78 6.11 -11.09 3.91
C ALA A 78 7.17 -10.00 4.16
N ILE A 79 8.12 -10.22 5.08
CA ILE A 79 9.23 -9.30 5.37
C ILE A 79 10.29 -9.36 4.27
N GLU A 80 10.63 -10.55 3.80
CA GLU A 80 11.66 -10.78 2.78
C GLU A 80 11.20 -10.43 1.36
N THR A 81 9.94 -10.04 1.19
CA THR A 81 9.37 -9.65 -0.10
C THR A 81 10.19 -8.51 -0.72
N PRO A 82 10.79 -8.70 -1.91
CA PRO A 82 11.47 -7.63 -2.63
C PRO A 82 10.56 -6.43 -2.87
N GLY A 83 10.99 -5.26 -2.40
CA GLY A 83 10.21 -4.01 -2.47
C GLY A 83 9.03 -3.94 -1.49
N GLY A 84 8.92 -4.88 -0.55
CA GLY A 84 7.92 -4.94 0.51
C GLY A 84 6.50 -5.20 0.03
N LEU A 85 5.61 -5.48 0.99
CA LEU A 85 4.16 -5.48 0.78
C LEU A 85 3.69 -4.09 0.31
N LYS A 86 2.91 -4.05 -0.77
CA LYS A 86 2.42 -2.80 -1.37
C LYS A 86 1.20 -2.26 -0.64
N ILE A 87 1.41 -1.81 0.59
CA ILE A 87 0.43 -1.08 1.40
C ILE A 87 0.86 0.39 1.39
N GLN A 88 0.18 1.22 0.60
CA GLN A 88 0.62 2.59 0.35
C GLN A 88 -0.55 3.54 0.12
N THR A 89 -0.27 4.84 0.10
CA THR A 89 -1.32 5.82 -0.22
C THR A 89 -1.62 5.83 -1.71
N ILE A 90 -2.81 6.32 -2.08
CA ILE A 90 -3.17 6.59 -3.49
C ILE A 90 -2.12 7.49 -4.14
N HIS A 91 -1.67 8.54 -3.44
CA HIS A 91 -0.63 9.45 -3.93
C HIS A 91 0.69 8.74 -4.25
N SER A 92 1.20 7.93 -3.32
CA SER A 92 2.45 7.17 -3.53
C SER A 92 2.32 6.15 -4.66
N PHE A 93 1.12 5.58 -4.85
CA PHE A 93 0.83 4.71 -6.00
C PHE A 93 0.86 5.47 -7.33
N CYS A 94 0.11 6.57 -7.44
CA CYS A 94 0.10 7.39 -8.65
C CYS A 94 1.50 7.91 -8.98
N ALA A 95 2.24 8.39 -7.98
CA ALA A 95 3.61 8.84 -8.17
C ALA A 95 4.54 7.72 -8.67
N SER A 96 4.36 6.48 -8.18
CA SER A 96 5.09 5.32 -8.71
C SER A 96 4.75 5.01 -10.16
N ILE A 97 3.51 5.21 -10.60
CA ILE A 97 3.11 5.03 -12.00
C ILE A 97 3.75 6.11 -12.88
N LEU A 98 3.64 7.38 -12.48
CA LEU A 98 4.20 8.51 -13.22
C LEU A 98 5.72 8.37 -13.41
N ARG A 99 6.44 7.90 -12.37
CA ARG A 99 7.89 7.64 -12.48
C ARG A 99 8.23 6.48 -13.43
N ARG A 100 7.30 5.55 -13.65
CA ARG A 100 7.52 4.39 -14.54
C ARG A 100 7.22 4.70 -16.01
N PHE A 101 6.38 5.71 -16.26
CA PHE A 101 5.97 6.16 -17.60
C PHE A 101 6.01 7.70 -17.71
N PRO A 102 7.18 8.35 -17.47
CA PRO A 102 7.25 9.80 -17.38
C PRO A 102 7.03 10.49 -18.74
N LEU A 103 7.44 9.84 -19.84
CA LEU A 103 7.27 10.36 -21.20
C LEU A 103 5.80 10.38 -21.61
N GLU A 104 5.09 9.28 -21.35
CA GLU A 104 3.66 9.13 -21.61
C GLU A 104 2.83 10.10 -20.77
N ALA A 105 3.26 10.34 -19.53
CA ALA A 105 2.62 11.31 -18.64
C ALA A 105 3.03 12.77 -18.91
N GLN A 106 3.97 13.02 -19.82
CA GLN A 106 4.51 14.36 -20.12
C GLN A 106 5.04 15.09 -18.88
N VAL A 107 5.67 14.35 -17.96
CA VAL A 107 6.30 14.89 -16.76
C VAL A 107 7.81 14.64 -16.77
N SER A 108 8.56 15.49 -16.06
CA SER A 108 9.98 15.23 -15.85
C SER A 108 10.19 13.91 -15.11
N PRO A 109 11.15 13.06 -15.49
CA PRO A 109 11.53 11.87 -14.72
C PRO A 109 11.93 12.21 -13.27
N ASN A 110 12.40 13.43 -13.03
CA ASN A 110 12.84 13.94 -11.73
C ASN A 110 11.77 14.82 -11.06
N PHE A 111 10.48 14.64 -11.37
CA PHE A 111 9.43 15.41 -10.72
C PHE A 111 9.43 15.17 -9.21
N SER A 112 9.16 16.23 -8.45
CA SER A 112 8.88 16.17 -7.02
C SER A 112 7.39 16.38 -6.78
N GLU A 113 6.88 15.74 -5.74
CA GLU A 113 5.54 16.04 -5.24
C GLU A 113 5.57 17.43 -4.60
N MET A 114 4.66 18.30 -5.04
CA MET A 114 4.56 19.67 -4.54
C MET A 114 3.94 19.66 -3.14
N ASP A 115 4.58 20.32 -2.17
CA ASP A 115 3.97 20.51 -0.87
C ASP A 115 2.87 21.60 -0.92
N ASP A 116 1.97 21.57 0.06
CA ASP A 116 0.79 22.45 0.07
C ASP A 116 1.17 23.95 0.10
N ARG A 117 2.28 24.29 0.75
CA ARG A 117 2.75 25.67 0.88
C ARG A 117 3.30 26.18 -0.45
N ALA A 118 4.16 25.39 -1.11
CA ALA A 118 4.68 25.68 -2.43
C ALA A 118 3.53 25.81 -3.44
N GLY A 119 2.52 24.93 -3.36
CA GLY A 119 1.32 25.02 -4.19
C GLY A 119 0.52 26.29 -3.97
N ALA A 120 0.34 26.73 -2.72
CA ALA A 120 -0.35 27.97 -2.40
C ALA A 120 0.40 29.21 -2.94
N LEU A 121 1.72 29.26 -2.76
CA LEU A 121 2.56 30.35 -3.25
C LEU A 121 2.54 30.44 -4.78
N LEU A 122 2.68 29.31 -5.47
CA LEU A 122 2.67 29.23 -6.93
C LEU A 122 1.32 29.70 -7.50
N ARG A 123 0.20 29.26 -6.91
CA ARG A 123 -1.14 29.72 -7.33
C ARG A 123 -1.29 31.23 -7.16
N ALA A 124 -0.83 31.78 -6.03
CA ALA A 124 -0.88 33.22 -5.78
C ALA A 124 0.00 34.03 -6.74
N GLU A 125 1.16 33.49 -7.14
CA GLU A 125 2.00 34.07 -8.19
C GLU A 125 1.31 34.05 -9.55
N ILE A 126 0.79 32.89 -9.99
CA ILE A 126 0.06 32.77 -11.26
C ILE A 126 -1.12 33.73 -11.32
N ILE A 127 -1.91 33.86 -10.23
CA ILE A 127 -3.04 34.80 -10.18
C ILE A 127 -2.56 36.25 -10.35
N ARG A 128 -1.45 36.64 -9.69
CA ARG A 128 -0.87 37.98 -9.83
C ARG A 128 -0.38 38.25 -11.25
N ASP A 129 0.24 37.26 -11.89
CA ASP A 129 0.74 37.39 -13.26
C ASP A 129 -0.40 37.47 -14.27
N MET A 130 -1.45 36.67 -14.11
CA MET A 130 -2.67 36.77 -14.93
C MET A 130 -3.33 38.14 -14.82
N ALA A 131 -3.38 38.73 -13.61
CA ALA A 131 -3.91 40.07 -13.38
C ALA A 131 -3.06 41.19 -14.02
N ARG A 132 -1.76 40.95 -14.27
CA ARG A 132 -0.81 41.90 -14.86
C ARG A 132 -0.60 41.70 -16.37
N GLY A 133 -0.94 40.53 -16.90
CA GLY A 133 -0.75 40.16 -18.30
C GLY A 133 -1.85 40.63 -19.27
N PRO A 134 -1.67 40.39 -20.58
CA PRO A 134 -2.60 40.84 -21.63
C PRO A 134 -4.02 40.23 -21.56
N ALA A 135 -4.21 39.15 -20.76
CA ALA A 135 -5.50 38.52 -20.50
C ALA A 135 -6.41 39.31 -19.53
N ARG A 136 -5.97 40.50 -19.07
CA ARG A 136 -6.72 41.40 -18.18
C ARG A 136 -8.14 41.73 -18.64
N ARG A 137 -8.45 41.57 -19.93
CA ARG A 137 -9.74 41.93 -20.53
C ARG A 137 -10.86 40.89 -20.34
N LEU A 138 -10.57 39.74 -19.69
CA LEU A 138 -11.50 38.63 -19.47
C LEU A 138 -11.82 38.36 -17.98
N MET A 139 -11.32 39.19 -17.06
CA MET A 139 -11.66 39.17 -15.62
C MET A 139 -12.41 40.44 -15.23
#